data_AF-A0A1Z5L992-F1
#
_entry.id   AF-A0A1Z5L992-F1
#
_cell.length_a   1.000
_cell.length_b   1.000
_cell.length_c   1.000
_cell.angle_alpha   90.00
_cell.angle_beta   90.00
_cell.angle_gamma   90.00
#
_symmetry.space_group_name_H-M   'P 1'
#
loop_
_entity.id
_entity.type
_entity.pdbx_description
1 polymer ?
#
loop_
_entity_poly.entity_id
_entity_poly.type
_entity_poly.pdbx_seq_one_letter_code
_entity_poly.pdbx_strand_id
1 'polypeptide(L)'
;MEITRGVGVILRVLAVYLLLYVEALQSHGQLSSTLHVASEEDPLSYSFDADSNSGADAQTNDPRNVLSRARRSAVSTLNTTGMLSTFALNSSAQQLKVHWVGAGSPVVVCLAKDVVLATNGTSKVFVSRDYGTTFDEIQAKYMKLGDGSPSEINTFYISSAVNSHWVFADVTHKQIFTSQDMGKTFQTTLLSFSPTVVVLHPTNVEMMLAMDKSDPLKRLWLSQDFGVSWEVIQLKVKSFFWGEPEIDPENKIYIGRTTPHGTMTLFTSSTFFVGGYPEVLISGIEDFEVKDKYIFASKRQHLLGSKDKNGTLMLWVSYDRGEFKRALFPNHLEHNDYFIAEASEEQLFACVKHGNYSNLYISDYKGHLFSLSLERILYFKSPRKEAQLDLHRVKGVRGVYIATQVHPV
;
A
#
# COMPACT_ATOMS: atom_id res chain seq x y z
N MET A 1 21.29 -33.20 -50.35
CA MET A 1 20.94 -31.78 -50.37
C MET A 1 19.45 -31.71 -50.10
N GLU A 2 19.05 -31.50 -48.85
CA GLU A 2 17.76 -30.91 -48.51
C GLU A 2 17.73 -30.60 -47.01
N ILE A 3 17.12 -29.45 -46.71
CA ILE A 3 17.18 -28.69 -45.47
C ILE A 3 15.91 -29.01 -44.69
N THR A 4 16.02 -29.47 -43.44
CA THR A 4 14.90 -29.46 -42.49
C THR A 4 15.23 -28.57 -41.31
N ARG A 5 14.68 -27.36 -41.34
CA ARG A 5 14.58 -26.43 -40.21
C ARG A 5 13.51 -26.96 -39.25
N GLY A 6 13.92 -27.39 -38.05
CA GLY A 6 13.02 -27.56 -36.92
C GLY A 6 12.81 -26.23 -36.21
N VAL A 7 11.62 -25.64 -36.36
CA VAL A 7 11.20 -24.47 -35.57
C VAL A 7 10.83 -24.98 -34.18
N GLY A 8 11.69 -24.69 -33.19
CA GLY A 8 11.38 -24.91 -31.79
C GLY A 8 10.37 -23.87 -31.30
N VAL A 9 9.15 -24.29 -31.01
CA VAL A 9 8.18 -23.48 -30.27
C VAL A 9 8.46 -23.68 -28.79
N ILE A 10 9.22 -22.76 -28.20
CA ILE A 10 9.39 -22.65 -26.75
C ILE A 10 8.10 -22.02 -26.21
N LEU A 11 7.21 -22.85 -25.69
CA LEU A 11 6.01 -22.42 -24.99
C LEU A 11 6.41 -21.98 -23.56
N ARG A 12 6.64 -20.68 -23.34
CA ARG A 12 6.78 -20.13 -21.99
C ARG A 12 5.39 -19.79 -21.45
N VAL A 13 4.79 -20.75 -20.76
CA VAL A 13 3.62 -20.50 -19.91
C VAL A 13 4.11 -19.79 -18.65
N LEU A 14 3.70 -18.54 -18.47
CA LEU A 14 3.81 -17.84 -17.19
C LEU A 14 2.82 -18.52 -16.22
N ALA A 15 3.35 -19.39 -15.36
CA ALA A 15 2.61 -19.91 -14.23
C ALA A 15 2.46 -18.78 -13.20
N VAL A 16 1.24 -18.27 -13.06
CA VAL A 16 0.87 -17.36 -11.97
C VAL A 16 0.84 -18.19 -10.69
N TYR A 17 1.94 -18.17 -9.94
CA TYR A 17 1.91 -18.58 -8.54
C TYR A 17 1.30 -17.43 -7.74
N LEU A 18 0.00 -17.52 -7.51
CA LEU A 18 -0.71 -16.63 -6.60
C LEU A 18 -0.30 -17.01 -5.17
N LEU A 19 0.82 -16.46 -4.72
CA LEU A 19 1.13 -16.38 -3.30
C LEU A 19 0.31 -15.21 -2.74
N LEU A 20 -0.78 -15.56 -2.06
CA LEU A 20 -1.70 -14.61 -1.42
C LEU A 20 -1.07 -14.14 -0.10
N TYR A 21 -0.55 -12.93 -0.07
CA TYR A 21 0.02 -12.31 1.13
C TYR A 21 -0.67 -10.98 1.41
N VAL A 22 -0.94 -10.67 2.68
CA VAL A 22 -1.49 -9.37 3.08
C VAL A 22 -0.34 -8.40 3.35
N GLU A 23 -0.25 -7.33 2.55
CA GLU A 23 0.70 -6.23 2.78
C GLU A 23 0.06 -5.13 3.65
N ALA A 24 0.84 -4.58 4.58
CA ALA A 24 0.41 -3.45 5.39
C ALA A 24 0.64 -2.13 4.65
N LEU A 25 -0.39 -1.63 3.99
CA LEU A 25 -0.41 -0.26 3.47
C LEU A 25 -1.47 0.53 4.24
N GLN A 26 -1.09 1.41 5.17
CA GLN A 26 -1.90 2.62 5.38
C GLN A 26 -1.28 3.79 6.15
N SER A 27 -0.05 3.77 6.68
CA SER A 27 0.56 5.03 7.15
C SER A 27 1.05 5.92 5.99
N HIS A 28 0.36 7.02 5.69
CA HIS A 28 0.89 8.03 4.77
C HIS A 28 1.99 8.86 5.43
N GLY A 29 3.02 9.26 4.67
CA GLY A 29 4.19 9.99 5.17
C GLY A 29 5.37 9.05 5.43
N GLN A 30 5.82 8.96 6.68
CA GLN A 30 6.89 8.04 7.09
C GLN A 30 6.32 6.67 7.47
N LEU A 31 7.07 5.62 7.18
CA LEU A 31 6.68 4.24 7.51
C LEU A 31 6.50 4.07 9.01
N SER A 32 5.42 3.39 9.39
CA SER A 32 5.21 2.96 10.76
C SER A 32 6.29 1.99 11.23
N SER A 33 6.65 2.10 12.51
CA SER A 33 7.73 1.33 13.12
C SER A 33 7.26 0.27 14.10
N THR A 34 6.02 0.35 14.59
CA THR A 34 5.51 -0.51 15.68
C THR A 34 4.03 -0.89 15.57
N LEU A 35 3.33 -0.34 14.59
CA LEU A 35 1.90 -0.55 14.39
C LEU A 35 1.59 -0.62 12.90
N HIS A 36 1.16 -1.77 12.44
CA HIS A 36 0.84 -1.99 11.04
C HIS A 36 -0.63 -2.34 10.93
N VAL A 37 -1.30 -1.85 9.89
CA VAL A 37 -2.69 -2.20 9.61
C VAL A 37 -2.74 -2.71 8.17
N ALA A 38 -3.38 -3.87 7.97
CA ALA A 38 -3.57 -4.43 6.65
C ALA A 38 -4.40 -3.48 5.78
N SER A 39 -3.96 -3.24 4.55
CA SER A 39 -4.81 -2.64 3.52
C SER A 39 -5.74 -3.71 2.97
N GLU A 40 -6.94 -3.32 2.53
CA GLU A 40 -7.60 -4.12 1.52
C GLU A 40 -6.78 -4.04 0.22
N GLU A 41 -6.41 -5.17 -0.37
CA GLU A 41 -5.77 -5.20 -1.69
C GLU A 41 -6.74 -4.55 -2.69
N ASP A 42 -6.28 -3.51 -3.40
CA ASP A 42 -7.01 -3.01 -4.58
C ASP A 42 -6.86 -4.06 -5.69
N PRO A 43 -7.93 -4.83 -6.02
CA PRO A 43 -7.84 -5.91 -7.00
C PRO A 43 -7.59 -5.38 -8.42
N LEU A 44 -7.61 -4.06 -8.64
CA LEU A 44 -7.44 -3.43 -9.94
C LEU A 44 -6.00 -2.99 -10.22
N SER A 45 -5.10 -3.05 -9.22
CA SER A 45 -3.70 -2.63 -9.34
C SER A 45 -2.74 -3.81 -9.20
N TYR A 46 -1.85 -3.98 -10.19
CA TYR A 46 -0.83 -5.02 -10.20
C TYR A 46 0.55 -4.41 -10.50
N SER A 47 1.59 -4.86 -9.79
CA SER A 47 2.98 -4.50 -10.09
C SER A 47 3.76 -5.77 -10.43
N PHE A 48 4.59 -5.68 -11.47
CA PHE A 48 5.44 -6.78 -11.91
C PHE A 48 6.88 -6.29 -12.01
N ASP A 49 7.81 -7.07 -11.47
CA ASP A 49 9.23 -6.91 -11.73
C ASP A 49 9.60 -7.76 -12.95
N ALA A 50 10.29 -7.16 -13.90
CA ALA A 50 10.81 -7.86 -15.06
C ALA A 50 12.01 -8.71 -14.63
N ASP A 51 11.78 -10.00 -14.39
CA ASP A 51 12.86 -10.96 -14.11
C ASP A 51 13.79 -11.09 -15.32
N SER A 52 14.98 -10.49 -15.23
CA SER A 52 16.08 -10.75 -16.15
C SER A 52 16.79 -12.06 -15.77
N ASN A 53 16.13 -13.21 -15.94
CA ASN A 53 16.82 -14.49 -15.80
C ASN A 53 17.64 -14.76 -17.09
N SER A 54 18.87 -14.26 -17.08
CA SER A 54 19.95 -14.78 -17.92
C SER A 54 20.22 -16.24 -17.54
N GLY A 55 20.17 -17.13 -18.53
CA GLY A 55 20.27 -18.57 -18.33
C GLY A 55 21.54 -18.99 -17.57
N ALA A 56 21.33 -19.84 -16.58
CA ALA A 56 22.36 -20.74 -16.06
C ALA A 56 21.78 -22.15 -16.10
N ASP A 57 22.22 -22.93 -17.09
CA ASP A 57 22.02 -24.37 -17.14
C ASP A 57 22.67 -25.01 -15.89
N ALA A 58 21.84 -25.57 -15.02
CA ALA A 58 22.29 -26.48 -13.98
C ALA A 58 21.61 -27.84 -14.21
N GLN A 59 22.33 -28.72 -14.91
CA GLN A 59 22.03 -30.15 -14.91
C GLN A 59 22.22 -30.70 -13.50
N THR A 60 21.16 -31.21 -12.89
CA THR A 60 21.28 -32.14 -11.75
C THR A 60 20.52 -33.42 -12.07
N ASN A 61 21.30 -34.46 -12.38
CA ASN A 61 20.87 -35.85 -12.40
C ASN A 61 20.75 -36.36 -10.96
N ASP A 62 19.56 -36.73 -10.51
CA ASP A 62 19.42 -37.75 -9.45
C ASP A 62 18.13 -38.56 -9.63
N PRO A 63 18.20 -39.89 -9.82
CA PRO A 63 17.03 -40.75 -9.97
C PRO A 63 16.70 -41.43 -8.64
N ARG A 64 15.55 -41.12 -8.02
CA ARG A 64 14.84 -42.04 -7.11
C ARG A 64 13.41 -41.60 -6.75
N ASN A 65 12.47 -42.49 -7.07
CA ASN A 65 11.18 -42.75 -6.42
C ASN A 65 10.01 -41.79 -6.64
N VAL A 66 9.37 -41.96 -7.80
CA VAL A 66 7.96 -41.62 -8.05
C VAL A 66 7.08 -42.77 -7.54
N LEU A 67 6.30 -42.55 -6.49
CA LEU A 67 5.06 -43.30 -6.25
C LEU A 67 3.89 -42.40 -6.61
N SER A 68 3.42 -42.56 -7.85
CA SER A 68 2.29 -41.85 -8.42
C SER A 68 0.98 -42.36 -7.82
N ARG A 69 0.35 -41.54 -6.97
CA ARG A 69 -1.07 -41.71 -6.62
C ARG A 69 -1.91 -40.97 -7.66
N ALA A 70 -2.57 -41.73 -8.54
CA ALA A 70 -3.44 -41.24 -9.59
C ALA A 70 -4.63 -40.45 -9.01
N ARG A 71 -4.69 -39.15 -9.29
CA ARG A 71 -5.88 -38.32 -9.06
C ARG A 71 -6.77 -38.44 -10.29
N ARG A 72 -8.00 -38.94 -10.12
CA ARG A 72 -9.00 -39.00 -11.18
C ARG A 72 -9.29 -37.58 -11.69
N SER A 73 -8.92 -37.30 -12.93
CA SER A 73 -9.22 -36.05 -13.61
C SER A 73 -10.72 -36.00 -13.90
N ALA A 74 -11.43 -35.02 -13.35
CA ALA A 74 -12.70 -34.60 -13.93
C ALA A 74 -12.38 -33.96 -15.28
N VAL A 75 -12.83 -34.60 -16.36
CA VAL A 75 -12.74 -34.04 -17.71
C VAL A 75 -13.74 -32.89 -17.80
N SER A 76 -13.29 -31.67 -17.51
CA SER A 76 -13.93 -30.47 -18.02
C SER A 76 -13.19 -30.09 -19.29
N THR A 77 -13.78 -30.39 -20.43
CA THR A 77 -13.42 -29.78 -21.72
C THR A 77 -13.74 -28.29 -21.67
N LEU A 78 -12.85 -27.52 -21.02
CA LEU A 78 -12.74 -26.08 -21.28
C LEU A 78 -11.99 -25.96 -22.59
N ASN A 79 -12.71 -25.62 -23.66
CA ASN A 79 -12.10 -25.13 -24.88
C ASN A 79 -11.27 -23.88 -24.54
N THR A 80 -9.96 -24.04 -24.41
CA THR A 80 -9.00 -22.94 -24.21
C THR A 80 -8.78 -22.21 -25.54
N THR A 81 -9.78 -21.44 -25.94
CA THR A 81 -9.67 -20.29 -26.85
C THR A 81 -9.94 -19.05 -26.00
N GLY A 82 -9.13 -18.00 -25.93
CA GLY A 82 -7.90 -17.71 -26.65
C GLY A 82 -7.28 -16.46 -26.03
N MET A 83 -5.98 -16.29 -26.22
CA MET A 83 -5.33 -14.99 -26.05
C MET A 83 -6.05 -14.00 -26.97
N LEU A 84 -6.79 -13.04 -26.39
CA LEU A 84 -7.62 -12.11 -27.16
C LEU A 84 -6.77 -11.07 -27.91
N SER A 85 -5.64 -10.66 -27.33
CA SER A 85 -4.72 -9.67 -27.91
C SER A 85 -3.36 -9.71 -27.23
N THR A 86 -2.31 -9.29 -27.95
CA THR A 86 -0.98 -9.04 -27.40
C THR A 86 -0.47 -7.70 -27.91
N PHE A 87 0.08 -6.88 -27.02
CA PHE A 87 0.66 -5.60 -27.37
C PHE A 87 2.08 -5.47 -26.82
N ALA A 88 3.03 -5.14 -27.68
CA ALA A 88 4.42 -4.89 -27.28
C ALA A 88 4.61 -3.40 -26.93
N LEU A 89 4.79 -3.10 -25.63
CA LEU A 89 5.01 -1.72 -25.15
C LEU A 89 6.38 -1.14 -25.57
N ASN A 90 7.31 -1.97 -26.04
CA ASN A 90 8.66 -1.57 -26.45
C ASN A 90 9.37 -0.68 -25.41
N SER A 91 9.39 -1.16 -24.16
CA SER A 91 10.09 -0.54 -23.03
C SER A 91 11.13 -1.50 -22.47
N SER A 92 12.30 -0.99 -22.10
CA SER A 92 13.36 -1.72 -21.42
C SER A 92 13.31 -1.57 -19.90
N ALA A 93 12.25 -0.91 -19.39
CA ALA A 93 12.06 -0.67 -17.97
C ALA A 93 11.96 -1.97 -17.17
N GLN A 94 12.49 -1.94 -15.95
CA GLN A 94 12.55 -3.11 -15.07
C GLN A 94 11.25 -3.36 -14.28
N GLN A 95 10.39 -2.36 -14.13
CA GLN A 95 9.12 -2.48 -13.43
C GLN A 95 7.96 -2.04 -14.31
N LEU A 96 6.83 -2.72 -14.16
CA LEU A 96 5.57 -2.36 -14.78
C LEU A 96 4.46 -2.33 -13.74
N LYS A 97 3.91 -1.15 -13.48
CA LYS A 97 2.67 -0.96 -12.71
C LYS A 97 1.49 -0.88 -13.68
N VAL A 98 0.47 -1.71 -13.49
CA VAL A 98 -0.74 -1.79 -14.33
C VAL A 98 -1.96 -1.53 -13.46
N HIS A 99 -2.89 -0.69 -13.93
CA HIS A 99 -4.11 -0.36 -13.21
C HIS A 99 -5.32 -0.28 -14.13
N TRP A 100 -6.38 -1.01 -13.79
CA TRP A 100 -7.71 -0.86 -14.41
C TRP A 100 -8.42 0.33 -13.79
N VAL A 101 -8.83 1.29 -14.61
CA VAL A 101 -9.31 2.58 -14.10
C VAL A 101 -10.61 2.47 -13.30
N GLY A 102 -11.41 1.42 -13.51
CA GLY A 102 -12.56 1.10 -12.68
C GLY A 102 -13.51 0.10 -13.34
N ALA A 103 -14.47 -0.41 -12.58
CA ALA A 103 -15.47 -1.35 -13.09
C ALA A 103 -16.25 -0.75 -14.27
N GLY A 104 -16.42 -1.54 -15.34
CA GLY A 104 -17.11 -1.11 -16.56
C GLY A 104 -16.32 -0.16 -17.46
N SER A 105 -15.12 0.28 -17.06
CA SER A 105 -14.24 1.09 -17.90
C SER A 105 -13.35 0.20 -18.76
N PRO A 106 -13.21 0.47 -20.08
CA PRO A 106 -12.24 -0.23 -20.94
C PRO A 106 -10.81 0.26 -20.74
N VAL A 107 -10.60 1.22 -19.84
CA VAL A 107 -9.35 1.96 -19.74
C VAL A 107 -8.37 1.26 -18.80
N VAL A 108 -7.14 1.05 -19.30
CA VAL A 108 -6.01 0.50 -18.55
C VAL A 108 -4.85 1.49 -18.61
N VAL A 109 -4.25 1.78 -17.45
CA VAL A 109 -3.07 2.64 -17.34
C VAL A 109 -1.87 1.78 -16.95
N CYS A 110 -0.77 1.91 -17.69
CA CYS A 110 0.48 1.23 -17.43
C CYS A 110 1.61 2.26 -17.22
N LEU A 111 2.37 2.13 -16.13
CA LEU A 111 3.60 2.87 -15.89
C LEU A 111 4.77 1.90 -15.94
N ALA A 112 5.62 2.04 -16.96
CA ALA A 112 6.87 1.33 -17.06
C ALA A 112 8.00 2.23 -16.53
N LYS A 113 8.78 1.75 -15.55
CA LYS A 113 9.87 2.53 -14.93
C LYS A 113 11.04 1.65 -14.46
N ASP A 114 12.19 2.27 -14.25
CA ASP A 114 13.36 1.61 -13.65
C ASP A 114 13.20 1.48 -12.12
N VAL A 115 13.74 0.39 -11.53
CA VAL A 115 13.64 0.10 -10.08
C VAL A 115 14.24 1.22 -9.23
N VAL A 116 15.36 1.77 -9.71
CA VAL A 116 15.98 2.96 -9.14
C VAL A 116 15.88 4.05 -10.18
N LEU A 117 15.00 5.02 -9.92
CA LEU A 117 14.99 6.31 -10.58
C LEU A 117 16.26 7.06 -10.10
N ALA A 118 17.41 6.63 -10.63
CA ALA A 118 18.69 7.31 -10.45
C ALA A 118 18.65 8.61 -11.28
N THR A 119 19.73 9.40 -11.24
CA THR A 119 19.86 10.66 -11.99
C THR A 119 19.72 10.55 -13.53
N ASN A 120 19.36 9.38 -14.08
CA ASN A 120 19.01 9.11 -15.48
C ASN A 120 17.89 8.05 -15.61
N GLY A 121 17.02 7.91 -14.61
CA GLY A 121 15.92 6.94 -14.64
C GLY A 121 14.93 7.27 -15.75
N THR A 122 14.41 6.25 -16.43
CA THR A 122 13.41 6.46 -17.48
C THR A 122 12.04 5.96 -17.03
N SER A 123 11.01 6.66 -17.47
CA SER A 123 9.61 6.27 -17.26
C SER A 123 8.82 6.45 -18.54
N LYS A 124 7.81 5.61 -18.73
CA LYS A 124 6.84 5.71 -19.82
C LYS A 124 5.45 5.37 -19.31
N VAL A 125 4.47 6.22 -19.62
CA VAL A 125 3.05 5.97 -19.33
C VAL A 125 2.32 5.59 -20.61
N PHE A 126 1.66 4.44 -20.56
CA PHE A 126 0.83 3.92 -21.64
C PHE A 126 -0.62 3.82 -21.20
N VAL A 127 -1.56 4.10 -22.10
CA VAL A 127 -3.00 3.98 -21.84
C VAL A 127 -3.68 3.20 -22.94
N SER A 128 -4.41 2.17 -22.56
CA SER A 128 -5.37 1.48 -23.43
C SER A 128 -6.78 2.01 -23.17
N ARG A 129 -7.61 2.04 -24.22
CA ARG A 129 -9.04 2.40 -24.15
C ARG A 129 -9.94 1.32 -24.74
N ASP A 130 -9.40 0.11 -24.93
CA ASP A 130 -10.00 -1.02 -25.62
C ASP A 130 -9.70 -2.34 -24.91
N TYR A 131 -9.74 -2.32 -23.57
CA TYR A 131 -9.51 -3.47 -22.70
C TYR A 131 -8.12 -4.11 -22.84
N GLY A 132 -7.09 -3.29 -23.13
CA GLY A 132 -5.70 -3.73 -23.25
C GLY A 132 -5.33 -4.30 -24.61
N THR A 133 -6.14 -4.05 -25.65
CA THR A 133 -5.85 -4.52 -27.01
C THR A 133 -4.78 -3.67 -27.68
N THR A 134 -4.89 -2.34 -27.54
CA THR A 134 -3.90 -1.36 -28.01
C THR A 134 -3.56 -0.36 -26.92
N PHE A 135 -2.33 0.17 -26.97
CA PHE A 135 -1.85 1.15 -26.00
C PHE A 135 -1.22 2.35 -26.70
N ASP A 136 -1.60 3.54 -26.24
CA ASP A 136 -0.98 4.81 -26.62
C ASP A 136 0.05 5.22 -25.56
N GLU A 137 1.25 5.60 -25.98
CA GLU A 137 2.25 6.19 -25.08
C GLU A 137 1.91 7.69 -24.89
N ILE A 138 1.33 8.03 -23.74
CA ILE A 138 0.77 9.36 -23.48
C ILE A 138 1.78 10.33 -22.86
N GLN A 139 2.83 9.82 -22.21
CA GLN A 139 3.79 10.66 -21.49
C GLN A 139 4.57 11.57 -22.45
N ALA A 140 5.12 11.04 -23.54
CA ALA A 140 5.85 11.84 -24.53
C ALA A 140 4.96 12.90 -25.23
N LYS A 141 3.64 12.71 -25.23
CA LYS A 141 2.70 13.66 -25.82
C LYS A 141 2.32 14.79 -24.87
N TYR A 142 2.06 14.47 -23.60
CA TYR A 142 1.39 15.40 -22.69
C TYR A 142 2.19 15.76 -21.43
N MET A 143 3.14 14.92 -21.03
CA MET A 143 3.83 15.03 -19.74
C MET A 143 5.31 15.36 -19.95
N LYS A 144 5.58 16.52 -20.54
CA LYS A 144 6.95 17.02 -20.78
C LYS A 144 7.34 18.08 -19.76
N LEU A 145 8.64 18.23 -19.54
CA LEU A 145 9.19 19.35 -18.80
C LEU A 145 9.02 20.64 -19.61
N GLY A 146 9.20 21.80 -18.96
CA GLY A 146 9.03 23.11 -19.61
C GLY A 146 9.98 23.37 -20.78
N ASP A 147 11.13 22.69 -20.81
CA ASP A 147 12.10 22.72 -21.91
C ASP A 147 11.82 21.68 -23.02
N GLY A 148 10.74 20.90 -22.89
CA GLY A 148 10.33 19.85 -23.81
C GLY A 148 11.00 18.49 -23.59
N SER A 149 11.91 18.37 -22.62
CA SER A 149 12.53 17.10 -22.27
C SER A 149 11.54 16.14 -21.57
N PRO A 150 11.82 14.82 -21.55
CA PRO A 150 10.94 13.85 -20.91
C PRO A 150 10.84 14.03 -19.40
N SER A 151 9.64 13.89 -18.84
CA SER A 151 9.44 13.80 -17.38
C SER A 151 9.89 12.44 -16.82
N GLU A 152 10.04 12.38 -15.51
CA GLU A 152 10.37 11.17 -14.75
C GLU A 152 9.24 10.83 -13.78
N ILE A 153 8.25 10.06 -14.26
CA ILE A 153 7.07 9.67 -13.48
C ILE A 153 7.42 8.57 -12.48
N ASN A 154 7.35 8.89 -11.19
CA ASN A 154 7.62 7.94 -10.10
C ASN A 154 6.44 7.00 -9.84
N THR A 155 5.23 7.54 -9.86
CA THR A 155 3.97 6.82 -9.64
C THR A 155 2.80 7.67 -10.14
N PHE A 156 1.62 7.06 -10.20
CA PHE A 156 0.36 7.72 -10.47
C PHE A 156 -0.71 7.29 -9.47
N TYR A 157 -1.74 8.13 -9.37
CA TYR A 157 -2.89 8.00 -8.50
C TYR A 157 -4.16 8.21 -9.34
N ILE A 158 -5.17 7.38 -9.11
CA ILE A 158 -6.50 7.53 -9.70
C ILE A 158 -7.45 7.76 -8.54
N SER A 159 -8.35 8.73 -8.68
CA SER A 159 -9.33 9.02 -7.62
C SER A 159 -10.25 7.81 -7.39
N SER A 160 -10.41 7.43 -6.12
CA SER A 160 -11.37 6.41 -5.69
C SER A 160 -12.82 6.86 -5.88
N ALA A 161 -13.07 8.18 -5.87
CA ALA A 161 -14.40 8.76 -6.05
C ALA A 161 -14.84 8.77 -7.50
N VAL A 162 -13.93 9.12 -8.42
CA VAL A 162 -14.20 9.17 -9.86
C VAL A 162 -13.02 8.66 -10.68
N ASN A 163 -13.31 7.78 -11.62
CA ASN A 163 -12.30 7.15 -12.43
C ASN A 163 -11.69 8.08 -13.52
N SER A 164 -12.20 9.30 -13.69
CA SER A 164 -11.70 10.28 -14.66
C SER A 164 -10.53 11.13 -14.17
N HIS A 165 -10.30 11.18 -12.85
CA HIS A 165 -9.34 12.08 -12.22
C HIS A 165 -8.03 11.35 -11.89
N TRP A 166 -6.96 11.71 -12.60
CA TRP A 166 -5.65 11.07 -12.49
C TRP A 166 -4.58 12.09 -12.13
N VAL A 167 -3.62 11.67 -11.31
CA VAL A 167 -2.46 12.47 -10.92
C VAL A 167 -1.19 11.66 -11.14
N PHE A 168 -0.24 12.21 -11.88
CA PHE A 168 1.08 11.63 -12.11
C PHE A 168 2.13 12.50 -11.42
N ALA A 169 2.98 11.89 -10.61
CA ALA A 169 3.98 12.60 -9.81
C ALA A 169 5.39 12.42 -10.38
N ASP A 170 6.05 13.56 -10.65
CA ASP A 170 7.47 13.64 -10.96
C ASP A 170 8.20 14.26 -9.77
N VAL A 171 8.82 13.39 -8.98
CA VAL A 171 9.51 13.73 -7.72
C VAL A 171 10.81 14.47 -8.00
N THR A 172 11.51 14.09 -9.06
CA THR A 172 12.83 14.63 -9.46
C THR A 172 12.70 16.09 -9.88
N HIS A 173 11.71 16.40 -10.73
CA HIS A 173 11.49 17.73 -11.27
C HIS A 173 10.46 18.57 -10.49
N LYS A 174 9.97 18.05 -9.36
CA LYS A 174 9.03 18.73 -8.45
C LYS A 174 7.78 19.22 -9.16
N GLN A 175 7.11 18.33 -9.87
CA GLN A 175 5.90 18.69 -10.60
C GLN A 175 4.89 17.55 -10.60
N ILE A 176 3.65 17.90 -10.88
CA ILE A 176 2.57 16.95 -11.10
C ILE A 176 1.88 17.22 -12.42
N PHE A 177 1.35 16.16 -13.02
CA PHE A 177 0.46 16.23 -14.17
C PHE A 177 -0.90 15.70 -13.75
N THR A 178 -1.94 16.51 -13.94
CA THR A 178 -3.31 16.17 -13.54
C THR A 178 -4.21 16.09 -14.76
N SER A 179 -5.14 15.14 -14.76
CA SER A 179 -6.14 14.96 -15.81
C SER A 179 -7.51 14.73 -15.18
N GLN A 180 -8.55 15.34 -15.73
CA GLN A 180 -9.93 15.21 -15.26
C GLN A 180 -10.84 14.50 -16.28
N ASP A 181 -10.24 13.95 -17.36
CA ASP A 181 -10.95 13.42 -18.52
C ASP A 181 -10.40 12.06 -19.00
N MET A 182 -9.90 11.24 -18.07
CA MET A 182 -9.29 9.93 -18.35
C MET A 182 -8.06 10.02 -19.27
N GLY A 183 -7.19 10.99 -18.98
CA GLY A 183 -5.91 11.16 -19.65
C GLY A 183 -6.02 11.58 -21.11
N LYS A 184 -7.07 12.32 -21.49
CA LYS A 184 -7.18 12.92 -22.83
C LYS A 184 -6.50 14.29 -22.86
N THR A 185 -6.60 15.04 -21.77
CA THR A 185 -5.91 16.31 -21.54
C THR A 185 -5.21 16.31 -20.19
N PHE A 186 -4.17 17.15 -20.08
CA PHE A 186 -3.33 17.24 -18.89
C PHE A 186 -3.03 18.70 -18.56
N GLN A 187 -3.04 19.00 -17.28
CA GLN A 187 -2.52 20.24 -16.71
C GLN A 187 -1.22 19.92 -15.97
N THR A 188 -0.21 20.76 -16.17
CA THR A 188 1.08 20.65 -15.48
C THR A 188 1.15 21.71 -14.39
N THR A 189 1.51 21.30 -13.17
CA THR A 189 1.77 22.21 -12.05
C THR A 189 3.18 22.00 -11.52
N LEU A 190 3.98 23.07 -11.49
CA LEU A 190 5.29 23.10 -10.83
C LEU A 190 5.10 23.33 -9.32
N LEU A 191 5.81 22.57 -8.50
CA LEU A 191 5.68 22.56 -7.06
C LEU A 191 6.93 23.15 -6.38
N SER A 192 6.73 23.71 -5.19
CA SER A 192 7.82 24.18 -4.33
C SER A 192 8.47 23.07 -3.49
N PHE A 193 8.01 21.82 -3.64
CA PHE A 193 8.41 20.64 -2.88
C PHE A 193 8.43 19.40 -3.79
N SER A 194 9.13 18.35 -3.38
CA SER A 194 9.12 17.07 -4.11
C SER A 194 7.89 16.24 -3.70
N PRO A 195 6.95 15.91 -4.60
CA PRO A 195 5.69 15.21 -4.27
C PRO A 195 5.91 13.70 -4.01
N THR A 196 6.70 13.37 -2.99
CA THR A 196 7.06 11.98 -2.66
C THR A 196 5.88 11.14 -2.15
N VAL A 197 4.85 11.80 -1.60
CA VAL A 197 3.59 11.21 -1.18
C VAL A 197 2.48 12.15 -1.65
N VAL A 198 1.49 11.60 -2.34
CA VAL A 198 0.25 12.30 -2.68
C VAL A 198 -0.91 11.41 -2.26
N VAL A 199 -1.91 11.98 -1.63
CA VAL A 199 -3.10 11.28 -1.13
C VAL A 199 -4.32 12.04 -1.61
N LEU A 200 -5.03 11.47 -2.58
CA LEU A 200 -6.28 12.01 -3.07
C LEU A 200 -7.35 11.84 -1.97
N HIS A 201 -8.25 12.80 -1.88
CA HIS A 201 -9.36 12.70 -0.94
C HIS A 201 -10.33 11.58 -1.39
N PRO A 202 -10.87 10.77 -0.45
CA PRO A 202 -11.62 9.57 -0.81
C PRO A 202 -12.96 9.84 -1.52
N THR A 203 -13.60 10.98 -1.27
CA THR A 203 -14.88 11.39 -1.86
C THR A 203 -14.82 12.70 -2.67
N ASN A 204 -14.24 13.76 -2.10
CA ASN A 204 -14.03 15.03 -2.80
C ASN A 204 -12.92 14.93 -3.87
N VAL A 205 -13.25 15.19 -5.14
CA VAL A 205 -12.32 14.97 -6.26
C VAL A 205 -11.29 16.09 -6.43
N GLU A 206 -11.51 17.26 -5.82
CA GLU A 206 -10.63 18.43 -5.95
C GLU A 206 -9.57 18.46 -4.84
N MET A 207 -9.82 17.79 -3.72
CA MET A 207 -8.91 17.83 -2.56
C MET A 207 -7.83 16.76 -2.63
N MET A 208 -6.61 17.15 -2.28
CA MET A 208 -5.51 16.23 -2.09
C MET A 208 -4.49 16.76 -1.09
N LEU A 209 -3.87 15.83 -0.36
CA LEU A 209 -2.73 16.11 0.51
C LEU A 209 -1.45 15.64 -0.15
N ALA A 210 -0.35 16.34 0.12
CA ALA A 210 0.95 15.92 -0.34
C ALA A 210 2.04 16.19 0.70
N MET A 211 3.12 15.42 0.60
CA MET A 211 4.29 15.55 1.46
C MET A 211 5.58 15.22 0.70
N ASP A 212 6.63 15.97 1.06
CA ASP A 212 8.01 15.65 0.74
C ASP A 212 8.66 14.95 1.95
N LYS A 213 8.93 13.66 1.84
CA LYS A 213 9.58 12.85 2.89
C LYS A 213 10.98 13.37 3.23
N SER A 214 11.63 14.10 2.32
CA SER A 214 12.96 14.67 2.54
C SER A 214 12.93 16.09 3.13
N ASP A 215 11.75 16.74 3.17
CA ASP A 215 11.61 18.10 3.71
C ASP A 215 12.04 18.15 5.18
N PRO A 216 13.05 18.96 5.55
CA PRO A 216 13.52 19.07 6.93
C PRO A 216 12.43 19.55 7.90
N LEU A 217 11.49 20.37 7.42
CA LEU A 217 10.37 20.86 8.23
C LEU A 217 9.19 19.89 8.29
N LYS A 218 9.20 18.83 7.47
CA LYS A 218 8.12 17.85 7.33
C LYS A 218 6.75 18.54 7.20
N ARG A 219 6.67 19.46 6.23
CA ARG A 219 5.43 20.17 5.91
C ARG A 219 4.41 19.18 5.36
N LEU A 220 3.14 19.45 5.64
CA LEU A 220 2.00 18.84 4.96
C LEU A 220 1.34 19.92 4.11
N TRP A 221 1.18 19.63 2.83
CA TRP A 221 0.55 20.53 1.87
C TRP A 221 -0.87 20.06 1.54
N LEU A 222 -1.78 21.01 1.39
CA LEU A 222 -3.15 20.82 0.95
C LEU A 222 -3.35 21.53 -0.39
N SER A 223 -4.01 20.86 -1.32
CA SER A 223 -4.63 21.47 -2.48
C SER A 223 -6.13 21.21 -2.43
N GLN A 224 -6.91 22.24 -2.79
CA GLN A 224 -8.37 22.19 -2.87
C GLN A 224 -8.88 22.43 -4.29
N ASP A 225 -7.99 22.43 -5.28
CA ASP A 225 -8.27 22.76 -6.68
C ASP A 225 -7.60 21.76 -7.64
N PHE A 226 -7.56 20.50 -7.22
CA PHE A 226 -6.97 19.37 -7.94
C PHE A 226 -5.50 19.55 -8.33
N GLY A 227 -4.71 20.10 -7.42
CA GLY A 227 -3.26 20.23 -7.54
C GLY A 227 -2.79 21.48 -8.29
N VAL A 228 -3.65 22.47 -8.52
CA VAL A 228 -3.29 23.73 -9.19
C VAL A 228 -2.58 24.67 -8.21
N SER A 229 -3.10 24.82 -6.99
CA SER A 229 -2.49 25.58 -5.91
C SER A 229 -2.32 24.74 -4.65
N TRP A 230 -1.32 25.10 -3.85
CA TRP A 230 -0.92 24.35 -2.66
C TRP A 230 -0.59 25.28 -1.51
N GLU A 231 -1.10 24.96 -0.33
CA GLU A 231 -0.80 25.66 0.91
C GLU A 231 -0.27 24.72 1.99
N VAL A 232 0.56 25.24 2.90
CA VAL A 232 1.09 24.48 4.03
C VAL A 232 0.11 24.55 5.19
N ILE A 233 -0.44 23.41 5.61
CA ILE A 233 -1.42 23.35 6.71
C ILE A 233 -0.81 22.91 8.03
N GLN A 234 0.31 22.17 8.01
CA GLN A 234 1.00 21.72 9.21
C GLN A 234 2.51 21.51 9.02
N LEU A 235 3.24 21.48 10.14
CA LEU A 235 4.68 21.24 10.24
C LEU A 235 4.98 20.05 11.16
N LYS A 236 6.17 19.46 10.99
CA LYS A 236 6.68 18.33 11.79
C LYS A 236 5.78 17.10 11.70
N VAL A 237 5.13 16.90 10.56
CA VAL A 237 4.22 15.78 10.37
C VAL A 237 5.01 14.51 10.09
N LYS A 238 4.77 13.45 10.87
CA LYS A 238 5.33 12.12 10.62
C LYS A 238 4.38 11.31 9.73
N SER A 239 3.11 11.27 10.11
CA SER A 239 2.06 10.58 9.37
C SER A 239 0.72 11.30 9.43
N PHE A 240 -0.15 11.03 8.45
CA PHE A 240 -1.43 11.72 8.30
C PHE A 240 -2.48 10.87 7.58
N PHE A 241 -3.76 11.17 7.80
CA PHE A 241 -4.91 10.50 7.19
C PHE A 241 -6.03 11.49 6.93
N TRP A 242 -6.76 11.28 5.83
CA TRP A 242 -8.12 11.79 5.70
C TRP A 242 -9.03 11.13 6.73
N GLY A 243 -10.17 11.76 7.03
CA GLY A 243 -11.25 11.11 7.75
C GLY A 243 -11.85 9.96 6.94
N GLU A 244 -12.50 9.04 7.64
CA GLU A 244 -13.21 7.94 6.99
C GLU A 244 -14.54 8.44 6.43
N PRO A 245 -14.83 8.19 5.14
CA PRO A 245 -16.13 8.50 4.56
C PRO A 245 -17.26 7.90 5.39
N GLU A 246 -18.41 8.59 5.42
CA GLU A 246 -19.62 8.18 6.18
C GLU A 246 -19.50 8.19 7.72
N ILE A 247 -18.29 8.28 8.28
CA ILE A 247 -18.04 8.37 9.73
C ILE A 247 -17.63 9.78 10.12
N ASP A 248 -16.64 10.33 9.43
CA ASP A 248 -16.07 11.64 9.73
C ASP A 248 -16.63 12.73 8.81
N PRO A 249 -16.63 14.01 9.26
CA PRO A 249 -16.88 15.14 8.36
C PRO A 249 -15.91 15.14 7.17
N GLU A 250 -16.35 15.60 6.00
CA GLU A 250 -15.55 15.61 4.75
C GLU A 250 -14.14 16.20 4.96
N ASN A 251 -14.03 17.34 5.65
CA ASN A 251 -12.76 18.04 5.85
C ASN A 251 -11.92 17.51 7.03
N LYS A 252 -12.27 16.35 7.62
CA LYS A 252 -11.56 15.80 8.77
C LYS A 252 -10.19 15.30 8.35
N ILE A 253 -9.17 15.70 9.10
CA ILE A 253 -7.79 15.22 8.91
C ILE A 253 -7.24 14.80 10.28
N TYR A 254 -6.50 13.68 10.28
CA TYR A 254 -5.69 13.20 11.41
C TYR A 254 -4.21 13.40 11.11
N ILE A 255 -3.47 13.99 12.05
CA ILE A 255 -2.05 14.31 11.87
C ILE A 255 -1.27 13.90 13.11
N GLY A 256 -0.26 13.05 12.90
CA GLY A 256 0.75 12.73 13.89
C GLY A 256 1.96 13.64 13.76
N ARG A 257 2.24 14.45 14.79
CA ARG A 257 3.37 15.38 14.81
C ARG A 257 4.49 14.90 15.72
N THR A 258 5.72 14.90 15.20
CA THR A 258 6.90 14.52 15.99
C THR A 258 7.23 15.58 17.03
N THR A 259 7.44 15.12 18.26
CA THR A 259 7.89 15.93 19.39
C THR A 259 9.42 15.93 19.48
N PRO A 260 10.04 16.90 20.18
CA PRO A 260 11.48 16.92 20.40
C PRO A 260 12.04 15.67 21.10
N HIS A 261 11.19 14.92 21.81
CA HIS A 261 11.57 13.70 22.53
C HIS A 261 11.51 12.42 21.66
N GLY A 262 11.25 12.55 20.36
CA GLY A 262 11.18 11.42 19.43
C GLY A 262 9.83 10.67 19.41
N THR A 263 8.93 10.96 20.35
CA THR A 263 7.53 10.49 20.32
C THR A 263 6.65 11.43 19.50
N MET A 264 5.38 11.08 19.32
CA MET A 264 4.42 11.82 18.52
C MET A 264 3.17 12.19 19.34
N THR A 265 2.52 13.27 18.93
CA THR A 265 1.16 13.62 19.37
C THR A 265 0.21 13.57 18.18
N LEU A 266 -0.91 12.88 18.35
CA LEU A 266 -1.99 12.78 17.37
C LEU A 266 -2.96 13.96 17.55
N PHE A 267 -3.15 14.69 16.46
CA PHE A 267 -4.08 15.81 16.36
C PHE A 267 -5.16 15.52 15.33
N THR A 268 -6.30 16.18 15.47
CA THR A 268 -7.34 16.23 14.44
C THR A 268 -7.90 17.64 14.24
N SER A 269 -8.41 17.91 13.03
CA SER A 269 -9.09 19.15 12.67
C SER A 269 -10.12 18.87 11.56
N SER A 270 -11.21 19.63 11.55
CA SER A 270 -12.19 19.67 10.45
C SER A 270 -12.16 21.01 9.69
N THR A 271 -11.16 21.84 9.96
CA THR A 271 -10.98 23.18 9.36
C THR A 271 -9.61 23.30 8.70
N PHE A 272 -9.02 22.18 8.26
CA PHE A 272 -7.69 22.12 7.67
C PHE A 272 -6.60 22.76 8.55
N PHE A 273 -6.78 22.73 9.88
CA PHE A 273 -5.89 23.39 10.84
C PHE A 273 -5.78 24.92 10.67
N VAL A 274 -6.76 25.54 10.01
CA VAL A 274 -6.90 26.99 9.87
C VAL A 274 -7.83 27.54 10.95
N GLY A 275 -7.46 28.66 11.57
CA GLY A 275 -8.38 29.49 12.37
C GLY A 275 -8.79 28.92 13.74
N GLY A 276 -8.15 27.87 14.24
CA GLY A 276 -8.45 27.27 15.55
C GLY A 276 -7.32 26.42 16.12
N TYR A 277 -7.45 26.03 17.38
CA TYR A 277 -6.51 25.08 17.99
C TYR A 277 -6.91 23.65 17.59
N PRO A 278 -5.97 22.84 17.10
CA PRO A 278 -6.26 21.45 16.79
C PRO A 278 -6.58 20.66 18.05
N GLU A 279 -7.52 19.72 17.92
CA GLU A 279 -7.88 18.80 18.99
C GLU A 279 -6.76 17.77 19.17
N VAL A 280 -6.34 17.54 20.41
CA VAL A 280 -5.35 16.51 20.77
C VAL A 280 -6.08 15.24 21.17
N LEU A 281 -5.84 14.14 20.45
CA LEU A 281 -6.49 12.86 20.75
C LEU A 281 -5.66 11.99 21.70
N ILE A 282 -4.34 11.92 21.46
CA ILE A 282 -3.41 11.16 22.31
C ILE A 282 -1.98 11.68 22.12
N SER A 283 -1.18 11.68 23.19
CA SER A 283 0.22 12.13 23.18
C SER A 283 1.20 11.04 23.62
N GLY A 284 2.45 11.17 23.18
CA GLY A 284 3.54 10.26 23.51
C GLY A 284 3.40 8.89 22.83
N ILE A 285 2.89 8.87 21.61
CA ILE A 285 2.71 7.66 20.80
C ILE A 285 3.91 7.47 19.86
N GLU A 286 4.15 6.24 19.39
CA GLU A 286 5.18 5.95 18.38
C GLU A 286 4.58 6.01 16.98
N ASP A 287 3.45 5.33 16.77
CA ASP A 287 2.72 5.27 15.50
C ASP A 287 1.20 5.33 15.73
N PHE A 288 0.44 5.74 14.72
CA PHE A 288 -1.02 5.66 14.70
C PHE A 288 -1.52 5.31 13.31
N GLU A 289 -2.72 4.74 13.27
CA GLU A 289 -3.43 4.34 12.04
C GLU A 289 -4.92 4.62 12.23
N VAL A 290 -5.57 5.09 11.17
CA VAL A 290 -7.03 5.31 11.11
C VAL A 290 -7.61 4.26 10.18
N LYS A 291 -8.60 3.50 10.63
CA LYS A 291 -9.29 2.50 9.81
C LYS A 291 -10.72 2.31 10.27
N ASP A 292 -11.67 2.58 9.39
CA ASP A 292 -13.11 2.44 9.66
C ASP A 292 -13.48 3.18 10.96
N LYS A 293 -14.17 2.50 11.89
CA LYS A 293 -14.55 3.04 13.20
C LYS A 293 -13.39 3.14 14.19
N TYR A 294 -12.22 2.61 13.86
CA TYR A 294 -11.10 2.50 14.79
C TYR A 294 -10.00 3.52 14.50
N ILE A 295 -9.38 4.01 15.57
CA ILE A 295 -8.07 4.65 15.51
C ILE A 295 -7.15 3.87 16.44
N PHE A 296 -6.06 3.37 15.90
CA PHE A 296 -5.04 2.61 16.62
C PHE A 296 -3.86 3.51 16.92
N ALA A 297 -3.26 3.36 18.09
CA ALA A 297 -2.01 4.01 18.43
C ALA A 297 -1.10 3.06 19.23
N SER A 298 0.19 3.05 18.92
CA SER A 298 1.19 2.36 19.72
C SER A 298 1.88 3.34 20.66
N LYS A 299 2.14 2.91 21.90
CA LYS A 299 2.77 3.75 22.92
C LYS A 299 3.63 2.92 23.86
N ARG A 300 4.88 3.33 24.09
CA ARG A 300 5.70 2.75 25.16
C ARG A 300 5.35 3.35 26.50
N GLN A 301 5.20 2.50 27.50
CA GLN A 301 5.01 2.91 28.89
C GLN A 301 5.99 2.19 29.81
N HIS A 302 6.61 2.95 30.71
CA HIS A 302 7.37 2.38 31.82
C HIS A 302 6.41 1.91 32.91
N LEU A 303 6.15 0.61 32.93
CA LEU A 303 5.42 -0.02 34.03
C LEU A 303 6.37 -0.31 35.20
N LEU A 304 5.83 -0.15 36.42
CA LEU A 304 6.49 -0.61 37.64
C LEU A 304 6.83 -2.10 37.52
N GLY A 305 8.12 -2.43 37.65
CA GLY A 305 8.63 -3.79 37.50
C GLY A 305 9.01 -4.21 36.08
N SER A 306 8.89 -3.33 35.08
CA SER A 306 9.39 -3.63 33.72
C SER A 306 10.91 -3.75 33.73
N LYS A 307 11.41 -4.86 33.17
CA LYS A 307 12.86 -5.08 32.95
C LYS A 307 13.38 -4.32 31.74
N ASP A 308 12.49 -3.84 30.88
CA ASP A 308 12.84 -3.10 29.67
C ASP A 308 13.10 -1.62 30.00
N LYS A 309 14.34 -1.19 29.74
CA LYS A 309 14.79 0.21 29.89
C LYS A 309 14.14 1.15 28.89
N ASN A 310 13.47 0.64 27.85
CA ASN A 310 12.76 1.43 26.86
C ASN A 310 11.23 1.44 27.08
N GLY A 311 10.75 0.68 28.07
CA GLY A 311 9.33 0.58 28.38
C GLY A 311 8.57 -0.40 27.47
N THR A 312 7.44 -0.88 27.95
CA THR A 312 6.64 -1.90 27.26
C THR A 312 5.75 -1.23 26.22
N LEU A 313 5.76 -1.76 24.98
CA LEU A 313 4.89 -1.27 23.90
C LEU A 313 3.43 -1.69 24.16
N MET A 314 2.51 -0.74 24.08
CA MET A 314 1.09 -0.97 24.30
C MET A 314 0.27 -0.48 23.13
N LEU A 315 -0.77 -1.24 22.79
CA LEU A 315 -1.78 -0.84 21.83
C LEU A 315 -2.87 -0.04 22.55
N TRP A 316 -3.23 1.09 21.97
CA TRP A 316 -4.35 1.95 22.36
C TRP A 316 -5.33 2.01 21.21
N VAL A 317 -6.62 1.91 21.53
CA VAL A 317 -7.70 1.89 20.55
C VAL A 317 -8.72 2.96 20.94
N SER A 318 -9.07 3.79 19.97
CA SER A 318 -10.28 4.61 19.98
C SER A 318 -11.29 3.92 19.06
N TYR A 319 -12.47 3.64 19.59
CA TYR A 319 -13.58 3.09 18.83
C TYR A 319 -14.66 4.15 18.68
N ASP A 320 -15.19 4.29 17.47
CA ASP A 320 -16.24 5.25 17.12
C ASP A 320 -15.88 6.70 17.48
N ARG A 321 -14.60 7.05 17.22
CA ARG A 321 -14.01 8.35 17.53
C ARG A 321 -14.08 8.75 19.02
N GLY A 322 -14.34 7.80 19.91
CA GLY A 322 -14.36 8.01 21.36
C GLY A 322 -12.96 8.12 21.98
N GLU A 323 -12.90 8.17 23.31
CA GLU A 323 -11.63 8.21 24.03
C GLU A 323 -10.76 6.97 23.78
N PHE A 324 -9.44 7.20 23.70
CA PHE A 324 -8.46 6.12 23.61
C PHE A 324 -8.44 5.28 24.89
N LYS A 325 -8.54 3.96 24.75
CA LYS A 325 -8.36 3.00 25.84
C LYS A 325 -7.24 2.02 25.50
N ARG A 326 -6.50 1.62 26.52
CA ARG A 326 -5.45 0.60 26.39
C ARG A 326 -6.10 -0.75 26.11
N ALA A 327 -5.66 -1.41 25.04
CA ALA A 327 -6.02 -2.79 24.76
C ALA A 327 -5.38 -3.75 25.77
N LEU A 328 -6.13 -4.76 26.20
CA LEU A 328 -5.70 -5.76 27.17
C LEU A 328 -5.55 -7.12 26.48
N PHE A 329 -4.41 -7.75 26.67
CA PHE A 329 -4.07 -9.08 26.15
C PHE A 329 -3.97 -10.08 27.31
N PRO A 330 -4.30 -11.37 27.11
CA PRO A 330 -4.44 -12.36 28.18
C PRO A 330 -3.09 -12.98 28.59
N ASN A 331 -2.02 -12.20 28.57
CA ASN A 331 -0.69 -12.66 28.95
C ASN A 331 0.19 -11.49 29.40
N HIS A 332 1.35 -11.83 29.98
CA HIS A 332 2.38 -10.88 30.40
C HIS A 332 3.59 -10.91 29.45
N LEU A 333 3.39 -11.34 28.20
CA LEU A 333 4.46 -11.38 27.22
C LEU A 333 4.85 -9.95 26.82
N GLU A 334 6.12 -9.77 26.49
CA GLU A 334 6.58 -8.49 25.95
C GLU A 334 6.02 -8.29 24.54
N HIS A 335 5.59 -7.08 24.23
CA HIS A 335 5.09 -6.72 22.90
C HIS A 335 6.16 -5.90 22.19
N ASN A 336 6.62 -6.37 21.04
CA ASN A 336 7.64 -5.68 20.24
C ASN A 336 7.05 -4.99 19.01
N ASP A 337 5.89 -5.44 18.53
CA ASP A 337 5.24 -4.96 17.32
C ASP A 337 3.76 -5.38 17.28
N TYR A 338 2.93 -4.59 16.61
CA TYR A 338 1.52 -4.91 16.35
C TYR A 338 1.22 -4.90 14.85
N PHE A 339 0.42 -5.87 14.41
CA PHE A 339 -0.15 -5.92 13.07
C PHE A 339 -1.65 -6.19 13.18
N ILE A 340 -2.48 -5.19 12.88
CA ILE A 340 -3.94 -5.32 12.81
C ILE A 340 -4.28 -5.88 11.42
N ALA A 341 -4.53 -7.17 11.38
CA ALA A 341 -4.80 -7.91 10.16
C ALA A 341 -6.19 -7.65 9.61
N GLU A 342 -7.15 -7.43 10.51
CA GLU A 342 -8.50 -7.08 10.13
C GLU A 342 -9.16 -6.22 11.20
N ALA A 343 -9.95 -5.25 10.74
CA ALA A 343 -10.78 -4.38 11.57
C ALA A 343 -12.25 -4.37 11.11
N SER A 344 -12.66 -5.40 10.36
CA SER A 344 -14.01 -5.54 9.81
C SER A 344 -14.87 -6.44 10.71
N GLU A 345 -16.18 -6.46 10.48
CA GLU A 345 -17.11 -7.39 11.14
C GLU A 345 -17.22 -7.31 12.68
N GLU A 346 -17.01 -6.12 13.26
CA GLU A 346 -17.14 -5.89 14.71
C GLU A 346 -16.18 -6.74 15.57
N GLN A 347 -15.05 -7.18 15.01
CA GLN A 347 -13.96 -7.83 15.74
C GLN A 347 -12.61 -7.46 15.11
N LEU A 348 -11.56 -7.33 15.91
CA LEU A 348 -10.21 -7.09 15.42
C LEU A 348 -9.40 -8.37 15.45
N PHE A 349 -8.66 -8.63 14.36
CA PHE A 349 -7.59 -9.61 14.35
C PHE A 349 -6.27 -8.88 14.50
N ALA A 350 -5.56 -9.11 15.61
CA ALA A 350 -4.27 -8.49 15.88
C ALA A 350 -3.19 -9.55 16.06
N CYS A 351 -2.15 -9.49 15.24
CA CYS A 351 -0.91 -10.20 15.47
C CYS A 351 0.00 -9.36 16.38
N VAL A 352 0.52 -9.97 17.45
CA VAL A 352 1.49 -9.35 18.36
C VAL A 352 2.80 -10.12 18.31
N LYS A 353 3.90 -9.39 18.08
CA LYS A 353 5.26 -9.94 18.09
C LYS A 353 5.79 -10.02 19.52
N HIS A 354 6.23 -11.20 19.92
CA HIS A 354 6.81 -11.51 21.23
C HIS A 354 8.24 -12.06 21.06
N GLY A 355 9.24 -11.18 21.00
CA GLY A 355 10.63 -11.54 20.77
C GLY A 355 10.82 -12.33 19.47
N ASN A 356 10.97 -13.65 19.57
CA ASN A 356 11.26 -14.51 18.41
C ASN A 356 10.02 -15.11 17.74
N TYR A 357 8.83 -15.07 18.36
CA TYR A 357 7.59 -15.63 17.78
C TYR A 357 6.47 -14.59 17.81
N SER A 358 5.36 -14.86 17.14
CA SER A 358 4.20 -13.97 17.09
C SER A 358 2.92 -14.75 17.33
N ASN A 359 1.94 -14.12 17.97
CA ASN A 359 0.64 -14.74 18.25
C ASN A 359 -0.48 -13.91 17.62
N LEU A 360 -1.53 -14.57 17.16
CA LEU A 360 -2.76 -13.95 16.68
C LEU A 360 -3.81 -13.91 17.79
N TYR A 361 -4.41 -12.74 17.97
CA TYR A 361 -5.45 -12.47 18.94
C TYR A 361 -6.69 -11.93 18.25
N ILE A 362 -7.84 -12.20 18.86
CA ILE A 362 -9.14 -11.65 18.46
C ILE A 362 -9.69 -10.77 19.57
N SER A 363 -10.37 -9.68 19.22
CA SER A 363 -10.91 -8.74 20.20
C SER A 363 -12.42 -8.81 20.39
N ASP A 364 -12.91 -8.11 21.41
CA ASP A 364 -14.27 -7.59 21.45
C ASP A 364 -14.51 -6.52 20.36
N TYR A 365 -15.76 -6.10 20.18
CA TYR A 365 -16.15 -5.14 19.12
C TYR A 365 -15.59 -3.73 19.28
N LYS A 366 -14.97 -3.41 20.42
CA LYS A 366 -14.29 -2.12 20.62
C LYS A 366 -12.78 -2.22 20.48
N GLY A 367 -12.22 -3.43 20.36
CA GLY A 367 -10.77 -3.61 20.32
C GLY A 367 -10.08 -3.36 21.65
N HIS A 368 -10.79 -3.51 22.78
CA HIS A 368 -10.24 -3.26 24.12
C HIS A 368 -9.82 -4.55 24.83
N LEU A 369 -10.52 -5.65 24.60
CA LEU A 369 -10.27 -6.93 25.27
C LEU A 369 -9.93 -7.97 24.21
N PHE A 370 -8.72 -8.50 24.28
CA PHE A 370 -8.23 -9.53 23.37
C PHE A 370 -8.16 -10.90 24.05
N SER A 371 -8.40 -11.94 23.25
CA SER A 371 -8.15 -13.34 23.59
C SER A 371 -7.24 -13.99 22.56
N LEU A 372 -6.40 -14.92 23.00
CA LEU A 372 -5.48 -15.67 22.13
C LEU A 372 -6.30 -16.56 21.17
N SER A 373 -6.02 -16.46 19.87
CA SER A 373 -6.66 -17.27 18.83
C SER A 373 -5.72 -18.31 18.24
N LEU A 374 -4.49 -17.92 17.88
CA LEU A 374 -3.50 -18.82 17.30
C LEU A 374 -2.10 -18.45 17.78
N GLU A 375 -1.35 -19.43 18.28
CA GLU A 375 0.06 -19.22 18.64
C GLU A 375 0.97 -19.37 17.42
N ARG A 376 2.11 -18.66 17.43
CA ARG A 376 3.21 -18.83 16.47
C ARG A 376 2.80 -18.65 15.00
N ILE A 377 1.97 -17.65 14.73
CA ILE A 377 1.64 -17.26 13.35
C ILE A 377 2.89 -16.70 12.64
N LEU A 378 3.03 -17.00 11.35
CA LEU A 378 4.13 -16.50 10.53
C LEU A 378 3.96 -14.99 10.30
N TYR A 379 4.88 -14.23 10.90
CA TYR A 379 4.98 -12.79 10.78
C TYR A 379 6.42 -12.41 10.44
N PHE A 380 6.58 -11.57 9.44
CA PHE A 380 7.89 -11.10 8.99
C PHE A 380 7.89 -9.57 8.84
N LYS A 381 8.97 -8.95 9.29
CA LYS A 381 9.22 -7.52 9.11
C LYS A 381 10.68 -7.32 8.78
N SER A 382 10.95 -6.63 7.68
CA SER A 382 12.30 -6.25 7.27
C SER A 382 12.48 -4.74 7.46
N PRO A 383 13.68 -4.25 7.79
CA PRO A 383 13.94 -2.80 7.83
C PRO A 383 13.69 -2.08 6.49
N ARG A 384 13.67 -2.82 5.38
CA ARG A 384 13.52 -2.28 4.01
C ARG A 384 12.17 -2.59 3.36
N LYS A 385 11.32 -3.42 4.00
CA LYS A 385 10.01 -3.81 3.47
C LYS A 385 8.95 -3.60 4.54
N GLU A 386 7.71 -3.45 4.11
CA GLU A 386 6.59 -3.37 5.04
C GLU A 386 6.45 -4.67 5.83
N ALA A 387 5.80 -4.56 7.00
CA ALA A 387 5.46 -5.74 7.78
C ALA A 387 4.48 -6.62 6.99
N GLN A 388 4.63 -7.92 7.11
CA GLN A 388 3.81 -8.91 6.43
C GLN A 388 3.35 -9.98 7.42
N LEU A 389 2.08 -10.34 7.32
CA LEU A 389 1.45 -11.39 8.11
C LEU A 389 0.86 -12.43 7.17
N ASP A 390 1.18 -13.69 7.40
CA ASP A 390 0.61 -14.80 6.62
C ASP A 390 -0.74 -15.23 7.22
N LEU A 391 -1.74 -14.36 6.99
CA LEU A 391 -3.14 -14.56 7.33
C LEU A 391 -3.99 -14.15 6.13
N HIS A 392 -4.76 -15.08 5.58
CA HIS A 392 -5.62 -14.86 4.43
C HIS A 392 -7.09 -15.01 4.80
N ARG A 393 -7.89 -13.97 4.57
CA ARG A 393 -9.35 -14.02 4.67
C ARG A 393 -9.93 -14.62 3.39
N VAL A 394 -10.74 -15.67 3.53
CA VAL A 394 -11.40 -16.31 2.38
C VAL A 394 -12.55 -15.42 1.90
N LYS A 395 -12.34 -14.73 0.78
CA LYS A 395 -13.37 -13.89 0.15
C LYS A 395 -14.63 -14.73 -0.17
N GLY A 396 -15.80 -14.15 0.09
CA GLY A 396 -17.11 -14.78 -0.17
C GLY A 396 -17.65 -15.68 0.94
N VAL A 397 -16.86 -15.97 1.98
CA VAL A 397 -17.33 -16.72 3.16
C VAL A 397 -16.95 -15.99 4.44
N ARG A 398 -17.97 -15.57 5.20
CA ARG A 398 -17.80 -14.83 6.45
C ARG A 398 -17.09 -15.69 7.51
N GLY A 399 -16.10 -15.11 8.19
CA GLY A 399 -15.42 -15.72 9.35
C GLY A 399 -14.43 -16.84 9.03
N VAL A 400 -14.06 -17.05 7.76
CA VAL A 400 -13.12 -18.11 7.37
C VAL A 400 -11.75 -17.53 7.01
N TYR A 401 -10.72 -18.05 7.67
CA TYR A 401 -9.33 -17.62 7.51
C TYR A 401 -8.39 -18.81 7.32
N ILE A 402 -7.32 -18.58 6.58
CA ILE A 402 -6.20 -19.51 6.39
C ILE A 402 -4.95 -18.82 6.94
N ALA A 403 -4.18 -19.50 7.78
CA ALA A 403 -2.98 -18.94 8.39
C ALA A 403 -1.84 -19.96 8.38
N THR A 404 -0.61 -19.47 8.29
CA THR A 404 0.59 -20.31 8.44
C THR A 404 1.11 -20.26 9.86
N GLN A 405 1.24 -21.43 10.49
CA GLN A 405 1.82 -21.58 11.82
C GLN A 405 3.27 -22.10 11.72
N VAL A 406 4.16 -21.52 12.52
CA VAL A 406 5.58 -21.91 12.60
C VAL A 406 5.78 -22.82 13.80
N HIS A 407 6.21 -24.06 13.57
CA HIS A 407 6.59 -24.98 14.64
C HIS A 407 7.99 -24.64 15.18
N PRO A 408 8.22 -24.75 16.50
CA PRO A 408 9.58 -24.72 17.04
C PRO A 408 10.37 -25.91 16.47
N VAL A 409 11.60 -25.64 16.01
CA VAL A 409 12.59 -26.66 15.65
C VAL A 409 13.20 -27.24 16.91
#